data_AF-A0A4Q5YC18-F1
#
_entry.id   AF-A0A4Q5YC18-F1
#
_cell.length_a   1.000
_cell.length_b   1.000
_cell.length_c   1.000
_cell.angle_alpha   90.00
_cell.angle_beta   90.00
_cell.angle_gamma   90.00
#
_symmetry.space_group_name_H-M   'P 1'
#
loop_
_entity.id
_entity.type
_entity.pdbx_description
1 polymer ?
#
loop_
_entity_poly.entity_id
_entity_poly.type
_entity_poly.pdbx_seq_one_letter_code
_entity_poly.pdbx_strand_id
1 'polypeptide(L)'
;SNLHKVWDESLIDFQQLSYTEFTRAINFTTLTQRKAWQKQPMSEWITESYKIAESLYADIKEDNQKLSYDYNFKHIDTVNKRLLQAGVRLAGVLNQIFG
;
A
#
# COMPACT_ATOMS: atom_id res chain seq x y z
N SER A 1 9.30 -18.13 1.46
CA SER A 1 8.78 -16.80 1.81
C SER A 1 7.31 -16.98 2.19
N ASN A 2 6.81 -16.37 3.26
CA ASN A 2 5.37 -16.38 3.54
C ASN A 2 4.70 -15.17 2.84
N LEU A 3 3.36 -15.19 2.73
CA LEU A 3 2.62 -14.11 2.05
C LEU A 3 2.92 -12.74 2.68
N HIS A 4 3.08 -12.68 4.00
CA HIS A 4 3.38 -11.44 4.71
C HIS A 4 4.70 -10.81 4.22
N LYS A 5 5.80 -11.58 4.19
CA LYS A 5 7.10 -11.12 3.69
C LYS A 5 7.04 -10.66 2.23
N VAL A 6 6.20 -11.32 1.41
CA VAL A 6 6.01 -10.90 0.02
C VAL A 6 5.46 -9.47 -0.02
N TRP A 7 4.46 -9.17 0.80
CA TRP A 7 3.82 -7.86 0.85
C TRP A 7 4.63 -6.77 1.55
N ASP A 8 5.35 -7.13 2.61
CA ASP A 8 6.18 -6.18 3.37
C ASP A 8 7.45 -5.77 2.63
N GLU A 9 8.06 -6.70 1.86
CA GLU A 9 9.39 -6.51 1.29
C GLU A 9 9.43 -6.87 -0.19
N SER A 10 9.08 -8.11 -0.55
CA SER A 10 9.45 -8.66 -1.86
C SER A 10 8.79 -7.92 -3.03
N LEU A 11 7.55 -7.43 -2.87
CA LEU A 11 6.86 -6.66 -3.90
C LEU A 11 7.58 -5.33 -4.23
N ILE A 12 8.07 -4.66 -3.18
CA ILE A 12 8.78 -3.38 -3.27
C ILE A 12 10.18 -3.60 -3.83
N ASP A 13 10.90 -4.59 -3.29
CA ASP A 13 12.26 -4.94 -3.72
C ASP A 13 12.29 -5.34 -5.20
N PHE A 14 11.25 -6.00 -5.70
CA PHE A 14 11.16 -6.39 -7.11
C PHE A 14 11.25 -5.20 -8.07
N GLN A 15 10.87 -3.99 -7.62
CA GLN A 15 10.95 -2.78 -8.46
C GLN A 15 12.40 -2.33 -8.67
N GLN A 16 13.33 -2.73 -7.79
CA GLN A 16 14.75 -2.37 -7.84
C GLN A 16 14.97 -0.83 -7.90
N LEU A 17 14.06 -0.07 -7.31
CA LEU A 17 14.16 1.38 -7.17
C LEU A 17 14.76 1.73 -5.81
N SER A 18 15.63 2.75 -5.76
CA SER A 18 16.00 3.36 -4.49
C SER A 18 14.78 4.01 -3.82
N TYR A 19 14.86 4.27 -2.51
CA TYR A 19 13.76 4.92 -1.77
C TYR A 19 13.34 6.26 -2.41
N THR A 20 14.28 7.05 -2.92
CA THR A 20 14.01 8.35 -3.59
C THR A 20 13.31 8.15 -4.93
N GLU A 21 13.70 7.13 -5.70
CA GLU A 21 13.05 6.83 -6.98
C GLU A 21 11.65 6.28 -6.76
N PHE A 22 11.48 5.37 -5.81
CA PHE A 22 10.19 4.78 -5.48
C PHE A 22 9.20 5.85 -5.00
N THR A 23 9.62 6.72 -4.07
CA THR A 23 8.78 7.83 -3.60
C THR A 23 8.42 8.78 -4.74
N ARG A 24 9.36 9.12 -5.63
CA ARG A 24 9.08 9.93 -6.82
C ARG A 24 8.08 9.25 -7.75
N ALA A 25 8.14 7.92 -7.89
CA ALA A 25 7.26 7.15 -8.78
C ALA A 25 5.81 7.09 -8.29
N ILE A 26 5.57 7.16 -6.97
CA ILE A 26 4.22 6.98 -6.40
C ILE A 26 3.59 8.26 -5.86
N ASN A 27 4.35 9.34 -5.63
CA ASN A 27 3.88 10.53 -4.92
C ASN A 27 3.03 11.48 -5.79
N PHE A 28 1.94 10.97 -6.37
CA PHE A 28 1.04 11.72 -7.24
C PHE A 28 -0.39 11.68 -6.72
N THR A 29 -0.93 12.83 -6.32
CA THR A 29 -2.31 12.96 -5.81
C THR A 29 -2.97 14.25 -6.27
N THR A 30 -4.29 14.21 -6.41
CA THR A 30 -5.11 15.42 -6.59
C THR A 30 -5.45 16.05 -5.25
N LEU A 31 -5.80 17.35 -5.28
CA LEU A 31 -6.34 18.04 -4.10
C LEU A 31 -7.57 17.34 -3.52
N THR A 32 -8.44 16.83 -4.40
CA THR A 32 -9.66 16.10 -4.01
C THR A 32 -9.32 14.81 -3.28
N GLN A 33 -8.36 14.02 -3.79
CA GLN A 33 -7.90 12.79 -3.14
C GLN A 33 -7.31 13.08 -1.76
N ARG A 34 -6.44 14.09 -1.64
CA ARG A 34 -5.83 14.46 -0.35
C ARG A 34 -6.89 14.85 0.68
N LYS A 35 -7.82 15.72 0.30
CA LYS A 35 -8.93 16.13 1.18
C LYS A 35 -9.81 14.96 1.59
N ALA A 36 -10.09 14.03 0.67
CA ALA A 36 -10.89 12.85 0.98
C ALA A 36 -10.17 11.93 1.98
N TRP A 37 -8.90 11.58 1.70
CA TRP A 37 -8.15 10.64 2.54
C TRP A 37 -7.82 11.17 3.93
N GLN A 38 -7.55 12.47 4.07
CA GLN A 38 -7.27 13.11 5.35
C GLN A 38 -8.51 13.27 6.24
N LYS A 39 -9.72 13.25 5.66
CA LYS A 39 -10.99 13.31 6.40
C LYS A 39 -11.50 11.95 6.88
N GLN A 40 -10.98 10.85 6.32
CA GLN A 40 -11.43 9.52 6.70
C GLN A 40 -11.00 9.21 8.15
N PRO A 41 -11.88 8.61 8.97
CA PRO A 41 -11.51 8.18 10.31
C PRO A 41 -10.51 7.01 10.26
N MET A 42 -9.72 6.83 11.31
CA MET A 42 -8.74 5.74 11.39
C MET A 42 -9.37 4.35 11.26
N SER A 43 -10.62 4.17 11.72
CA SER A 43 -11.39 2.93 11.53
C SER A 43 -11.57 2.55 10.06
N GLU A 44 -11.69 3.54 9.17
CA GLU A 44 -11.76 3.30 7.72
C GLU A 44 -10.42 2.78 7.20
N TRP A 45 -9.30 3.32 7.68
CA TRP A 45 -7.97 2.90 7.23
C TRP A 45 -7.70 1.44 7.57
N ILE A 46 -8.10 1.03 8.78
CA ILE A 46 -8.03 -0.35 9.27
C ILE A 46 -8.94 -1.25 8.43
N THR A 47 -10.18 -0.83 8.20
CA THR A 47 -11.16 -1.59 7.41
C THR A 47 -10.69 -1.80 5.97
N GLU A 48 -10.10 -0.79 5.33
CA GLU A 48 -9.50 -0.90 4.00
C GLU A 48 -8.36 -1.93 3.99
N SER A 49 -7.43 -1.87 4.95
CA SER A 49 -6.33 -2.84 5.04
C SER A 49 -6.84 -4.26 5.27
N TYR A 50 -7.84 -4.44 6.13
CA TYR A 50 -8.46 -5.72 6.40
C TYR A 50 -9.10 -6.33 5.14
N LYS A 51 -9.91 -5.56 4.41
CA LYS A 51 -10.55 -6.01 3.16
C LYS A 51 -9.53 -6.39 2.09
N ILE A 52 -8.45 -5.63 1.97
CA ILE A 52 -7.35 -5.96 1.06
C ILE A 52 -6.75 -7.30 1.49
N ALA A 53 -6.32 -7.44 2.75
CA ALA A 53 -5.73 -8.68 3.25
C ALA A 53 -6.64 -9.90 3.03
N GLU A 54 -7.94 -9.79 3.31
CA GLU A 54 -8.92 -10.86 3.07
C GLU A 54 -8.91 -11.31 1.60
N SER A 55 -8.97 -10.36 0.66
CA SER A 55 -8.90 -10.67 -0.78
C SER A 55 -7.58 -11.32 -1.17
N LEU A 56 -6.46 -10.91 -0.57
CA LEU A 56 -5.14 -11.44 -0.88
C LEU A 56 -4.97 -12.88 -0.42
N TYR A 57 -5.44 -13.20 0.79
CA TYR A 57 -5.43 -14.57 1.28
C TYR A 57 -6.38 -15.46 0.48
N ALA A 58 -7.55 -14.95 0.07
CA ALA A 58 -8.49 -15.69 -0.77
C ALA A 58 -7.93 -15.99 -2.18
N ASP A 59 -7.00 -15.16 -2.68
CA ASP A 59 -6.32 -15.36 -3.97
C ASP A 59 -5.26 -16.47 -3.95
N ILE A 60 -4.80 -16.90 -2.77
CA ILE A 60 -3.87 -18.03 -2.62
C ILE A 60 -4.67 -19.33 -2.65
N LYS A 61 -4.39 -20.19 -3.64
CA LYS A 61 -5.16 -21.42 -3.90
C LYS A 61 -4.45 -22.69 -3.44
N GLU A 62 -3.14 -22.61 -3.25
CA GLU A 62 -2.31 -23.76 -2.89
C GLU A 62 -1.39 -23.42 -1.72
N ASP A 63 -1.14 -24.40 -0.86
CA ASP A 63 -0.12 -24.30 0.16
C ASP A 63 1.25 -24.15 -0.50
N ASN A 64 1.99 -23.11 -0.11
CA ASN A 64 3.28 -22.73 -0.71
C ASN A 64 3.21 -22.37 -2.21
N GLN A 65 2.08 -21.84 -2.70
CA GLN A 65 1.95 -21.31 -4.05
C GLN A 65 3.14 -20.40 -4.40
N LYS A 66 3.80 -20.67 -5.52
CA LYS A 66 4.93 -19.85 -5.99
C LYS A 66 4.42 -18.50 -6.50
N LEU A 67 4.80 -17.44 -5.81
CA LEU A 67 4.49 -16.06 -6.19
C LEU A 67 5.69 -15.47 -6.93
N SER A 68 5.50 -15.11 -8.20
CA SER A 68 6.56 -14.68 -9.11
C SER A 68 6.23 -13.30 -9.72
N TYR A 69 6.78 -13.01 -10.90
CA TYR A 69 6.56 -11.76 -11.65
C TYR A 69 5.08 -11.41 -11.82
N ASP A 70 4.23 -12.38 -12.19
CA ASP A 70 2.81 -12.12 -12.43
C ASP A 70 2.09 -11.65 -11.17
N TYR A 71 2.47 -12.20 -10.01
CA TYR A 71 1.93 -11.76 -8.73
C TYR A 71 2.37 -10.33 -8.41
N ASN A 72 3.63 -9.99 -8.69
CA ASN A 72 4.13 -8.63 -8.53
C ASN A 72 3.35 -7.65 -9.41
N PHE A 73 3.27 -7.94 -10.70
CA PHE A 73 2.57 -7.11 -11.69
C PHE A 73 1.10 -6.89 -11.30
N LYS A 74 0.42 -7.94 -10.81
CA LYS A 74 -0.98 -7.85 -10.36
C LYS A 74 -1.19 -6.95 -9.15
N HIS A 75 -0.23 -6.92 -8.21
CA HIS A 75 -0.45 -6.35 -6.88
C HIS A 75 0.35 -5.09 -6.56
N ILE A 76 1.37 -4.74 -7.36
CA ILE A 76 2.22 -3.57 -7.10
C ILE A 76 1.43 -2.26 -7.01
N ASP A 77 0.38 -2.09 -7.83
CA ASP A 77 -0.50 -0.91 -7.76
C ASP A 77 -1.23 -0.80 -6.42
N THR A 78 -1.56 -1.92 -5.79
CA THR A 78 -2.15 -1.93 -4.44
C THR A 78 -1.15 -1.42 -3.43
N VAL A 79 0.09 -1.93 -3.46
CA VAL A 79 1.18 -1.48 -2.58
C VAL A 79 1.42 0.03 -2.75
N ASN A 80 1.60 0.49 -3.98
CA ASN A 80 1.82 1.89 -4.32
C ASN A 80 0.70 2.79 -3.77
N LYS A 81 -0.56 2.38 -3.96
CA LYS A 81 -1.72 3.10 -3.44
C LYS A 81 -1.72 3.17 -1.91
N ARG A 82 -1.41 2.06 -1.21
CA ARG A 82 -1.39 2.03 0.26
C ARG A 82 -0.28 2.89 0.85
N LEU A 83 0.92 2.84 0.26
CA LEU A 83 2.04 3.70 0.66
C LEU A 83 1.70 5.19 0.47
N LEU A 84 1.10 5.53 -0.68
CA LEU A 84 0.68 6.91 -0.96
C LEU A 84 -0.39 7.41 0.01
N GLN A 85 -1.43 6.60 0.25
CA GLN A 85 -2.49 6.93 1.21
C GLN A 85 -1.93 7.12 2.61
N ALA A 86 -1.01 6.24 3.05
CA ALA A 86 -0.37 6.35 4.35
C ALA A 86 0.41 7.66 4.51
N GLY A 87 1.21 8.05 3.51
CA GLY A 87 1.94 9.33 3.53
C GLY A 87 1.00 10.55 3.65
N VAL A 88 -0.09 10.56 2.87
CA VAL A 88 -1.08 11.66 2.91
C VAL A 88 -1.82 11.73 4.26
N ARG A 89 -2.20 10.57 4.81
CA ARG A 89 -2.88 10.47 6.11
C ARG A 89 -1.97 10.88 7.25
N LEU A 90 -0.72 10.42 7.25
CA LEU A 90 0.28 10.82 8.24
C LEU A 90 0.50 12.33 8.24
N ALA A 91 0.67 12.94 7.06
CA ALA A 91 0.76 14.40 6.95
C ALA A 91 -0.49 15.11 7.52
N GLY A 92 -1.68 14.55 7.29
CA GLY A 92 -2.94 15.05 7.86
C GLY A 92 -2.96 14.99 9.39
N VAL A 93 -2.56 13.86 9.98
CA VAL A 93 -2.47 13.68 11.44
C VAL A 93 -1.45 14.64 12.05
N LEU A 94 -0.26 14.77 11.46
CA LEU A 94 0.76 15.70 11.94
C LEU A 94 0.27 17.14 11.90
N ASN A 95 -0.40 17.56 10.83
CA ASN A 95 -0.98 18.90 10.73
C ASN A 95 -2.11 19.13 11.76
N GLN A 96 -2.89 18.10 12.12
CA GLN A 96 -3.89 18.23 13.18
C GLN A 96 -3.27 18.39 14.57
N ILE A 97 -2.10 17.79 14.80
CA ILE A 97 -1.41 17.84 16.10
C ILE A 97 -0.60 19.13 16.26
N PHE A 98 0.06 19.58 15.18
CA PHE A 98 1.08 20.64 15.25
C PHE A 98 0.78 21.90 14.41
N GLY A 99 -0.25 21.86 13.56
CA GLY A 99 -0.59 22.95 12.64
C GLY A 99 -1.60 23.96 13.19
#